data_AF-S9VF98-F1
#
_entry.id   AF-S9VF98-F1
#
_cell.length_a   1.000
_cell.length_b   1.000
_cell.length_c   1.000
_cell.angle_alpha   90.00
_cell.angle_beta   90.00
_cell.angle_gamma   90.00
#
_symmetry.space_group_name_H-M   'P 1'
#
loop_
_entity.id
_entity.type
_entity.pdbx_description
1 polymer ?
#
loop_
_entity_poly.entity_id
_entity_poly.type
_entity_poly.pdbx_seq_one_letter_code
_entity_poly.pdbx_strand_id
1 'polypeptide(L)'
;MFVCCYCGGAVHRECSTEASKEQIAYKPANKDFSMHLRACFQCEAINKPVRLVDEKTRPKDNVRRAAQRALSLKDEFPPKIKDEIVSIRQLAEKQPDSPELLVRLKKAVLNFFQSNLSLSLLKKDHIASKANGIGVVAAQDIPAFTVIGVYPGYMDALSGEQAKIGRPVPKYALMDLNCADYYNDVFVEFADTFAPFINEPNESETSNCAWIQEPHRVEGRLSIISVKDIKKDEELLIGYGPLYPRSYPFRYDAYAFHPVDGYENPPCFALWYWPTTEEKDAEFVCYVGYKSGEDKYVYWKTKDEVEQA
;
A
#
# COMPACT_ATOMS: atom_id res chain seq x y z
N MET A 1 12.14 -3.45 -9.25
CA MET A 1 11.23 -4.56 -9.62
C MET A 1 11.05 -4.57 -11.13
N PHE A 2 10.81 -5.72 -11.73
CA PHE A 2 10.53 -5.87 -13.16
C PHE A 2 9.09 -6.37 -13.33
N VAL A 3 8.55 -6.26 -14.54
CA VAL A 3 7.20 -6.72 -14.85
C VAL A 3 7.27 -7.86 -15.85
N CYS A 4 6.49 -8.92 -15.62
CA CYS A 4 6.42 -9.99 -16.59
C CYS A 4 5.80 -9.49 -17.91
N CYS A 5 6.53 -9.58 -19.01
CA CYS A 5 6.08 -9.16 -20.35
C CYS A 5 4.77 -9.82 -20.82
N TYR A 6 4.46 -11.01 -20.31
CA TYR A 6 3.22 -11.74 -20.62
C TYR A 6 2.11 -11.54 -19.60
N CYS A 7 2.31 -12.02 -18.37
CA CYS A 7 1.27 -12.03 -17.36
C CYS A 7 1.17 -10.73 -16.55
N GLY A 8 2.09 -9.79 -16.74
CA GLY A 8 2.12 -8.52 -16.01
C GLY A 8 2.48 -8.65 -14.53
N GLY A 9 2.76 -9.86 -14.03
CA GLY A 9 3.14 -10.08 -12.64
C GLY A 9 4.45 -9.38 -12.28
N ALA A 10 4.50 -8.81 -11.08
CA ALA A 10 5.74 -8.28 -10.50
C ALA A 10 6.77 -9.41 -10.34
N VAL A 11 7.95 -9.21 -10.90
CA VAL A 11 9.05 -10.18 -10.86
C VAL A 11 10.36 -9.52 -10.45
N HIS A 12 11.20 -10.30 -9.80
CA HIS A 12 12.54 -9.90 -9.38
C HIS A 12 13.56 -10.35 -10.44
N ARG A 13 14.68 -9.62 -10.58
CA ARG A 13 15.74 -9.99 -11.52
C ARG A 13 16.23 -11.42 -11.29
N GLU A 14 16.25 -11.83 -10.03
CA GLU A 14 16.74 -13.11 -9.53
C GLU A 14 15.77 -14.28 -9.78
N CYS A 15 14.47 -14.01 -9.93
CA CYS A 15 13.44 -15.05 -10.11
C CYS A 15 12.77 -15.02 -11.49
N SER A 16 13.39 -14.32 -12.44
CA SER A 16 12.87 -14.15 -13.81
C SER A 16 14.00 -14.02 -14.81
N THR A 17 13.70 -14.33 -16.06
CA THR A 17 14.64 -14.23 -17.18
C THR A 17 14.44 -12.95 -17.95
N GLU A 18 15.49 -12.50 -18.64
CA GLU A 18 15.38 -11.32 -19.49
C GLU A 18 14.39 -11.58 -20.62
N ALA A 19 13.49 -10.62 -20.88
CA ALA A 19 12.47 -10.81 -21.90
C ALA A 19 13.12 -10.81 -23.30
N SER A 20 12.83 -11.82 -24.12
CA SER A 20 13.28 -11.85 -25.51
C SER A 20 12.58 -10.76 -26.34
N LYS A 21 13.12 -10.45 -27.53
CA LYS A 21 12.51 -9.48 -28.44
C LYS A 21 11.10 -9.89 -28.85
N GLU A 22 10.84 -11.18 -29.05
CA GLU A 22 9.52 -11.71 -29.36
C GLU A 22 8.54 -11.51 -28.20
N GLN A 23 9.00 -11.72 -26.96
CA GLN A 23 8.18 -11.55 -25.76
C GLN A 23 7.86 -10.08 -25.48
N ILE A 24 8.80 -9.17 -25.77
CA ILE A 24 8.56 -7.73 -25.74
C ILE A 24 7.58 -7.35 -26.85
N ALA A 25 7.74 -7.84 -28.08
CA ALA A 25 6.85 -7.51 -29.18
C ALA A 25 5.40 -8.02 -29.01
N TYR A 26 5.15 -8.91 -28.05
CA TYR A 26 3.85 -9.53 -27.81
C TYR A 26 2.74 -8.53 -27.47
N LYS A 27 3.03 -7.48 -26.70
CA LYS A 27 2.07 -6.37 -26.46
C LYS A 27 2.68 -5.08 -27.00
N PRO A 28 1.96 -4.27 -27.79
CA PRO A 28 2.49 -2.99 -28.26
C PRO A 28 3.05 -2.10 -27.14
N ALA A 29 2.34 -2.01 -26.01
CA ALA A 29 2.75 -1.26 -24.82
C ALA A 29 4.00 -1.79 -24.10
N ASN A 30 4.50 -2.99 -24.44
CA ASN A 30 5.75 -3.50 -23.85
C ASN A 30 6.99 -2.84 -24.44
N LYS A 31 6.92 -2.32 -25.68
CA LYS A 31 8.09 -1.77 -26.37
C LYS A 31 8.73 -0.62 -25.60
N ASP A 32 7.89 0.25 -25.06
CA ASP A 32 8.30 1.44 -24.30
C ASP A 32 8.90 1.11 -22.92
N PHE A 33 8.75 -0.14 -22.46
CA PHE A 33 9.21 -0.60 -21.14
C PHE A 33 10.20 -1.75 -21.24
N SER A 34 10.73 -2.06 -22.43
CA SER A 34 11.57 -3.23 -22.69
C SER A 34 12.66 -3.46 -21.63
N MET A 35 13.31 -2.39 -21.15
CA MET A 35 14.33 -2.43 -20.10
C MET A 35 13.84 -2.82 -18.70
N HIS A 36 12.53 -2.76 -18.46
CA HIS A 36 11.84 -3.10 -17.21
C HIS A 36 11.03 -4.40 -17.32
N LEU A 37 11.08 -5.09 -18.47
CA LEU A 37 10.34 -6.33 -18.69
C LEU A 37 11.22 -7.56 -18.54
N ARG A 38 10.63 -8.59 -17.94
CA ARG A 38 11.24 -9.91 -17.79
C ARG A 38 10.22 -10.99 -18.13
N ALA A 39 10.63 -12.24 -18.33
CA ALA A 39 9.75 -13.39 -18.38
C ALA A 39 9.77 -14.07 -17.01
N CYS A 40 8.61 -14.23 -16.36
CA CYS A 40 8.55 -15.02 -15.13
C CYS A 40 8.79 -16.50 -15.48
N PHE A 41 9.22 -17.30 -14.52
CA PHE A 41 9.47 -18.74 -14.73
C PHE A 41 8.28 -19.51 -15.32
N GLN A 42 7.05 -19.01 -15.15
CA GLN A 42 5.84 -19.61 -15.73
C GLN A 42 5.64 -19.24 -17.19
N CYS A 43 6.11 -18.06 -17.61
CA CYS A 43 5.95 -17.54 -18.96
C CYS A 43 7.18 -17.79 -19.84
N GLU A 44 8.35 -18.04 -19.24
CA GLU A 44 9.60 -18.36 -19.96
C GLU A 44 9.48 -19.62 -20.82
N ALA A 45 8.78 -20.64 -20.33
CA ALA A 45 8.67 -21.94 -21.00
C ALA A 45 7.54 -22.03 -22.05
N ILE A 46 6.78 -20.95 -22.28
CA ILE A 46 5.59 -21.00 -23.14
C ILE A 46 5.98 -20.75 -24.60
N ASN A 47 6.36 -21.80 -25.32
CA ASN A 47 6.34 -21.85 -26.80
C ASN A 47 4.90 -21.97 -27.33
N LYS A 48 4.00 -21.04 -26.98
CA LYS A 48 2.62 -21.05 -27.50
C LYS A 48 2.16 -19.68 -28.02
N PRO A 49 1.30 -19.67 -29.06
CA PRO A 49 0.51 -18.50 -29.40
C PRO A 49 -0.52 -18.30 -28.27
N VAL A 50 -0.33 -17.27 -27.44
CA VAL A 50 -1.05 -17.15 -26.17
C VAL A 50 -2.42 -16.48 -26.37
N ARG A 51 -3.48 -17.27 -26.23
CA ARG A 51 -4.78 -16.83 -25.68
C ARG A 51 -4.52 -16.24 -24.29
N LEU A 52 -5.08 -15.06 -24.01
CA LEU A 52 -5.15 -14.45 -22.67
C LEU A 52 -5.41 -15.56 -21.63
N VAL A 53 -4.54 -15.68 -20.64
CA VAL A 53 -4.71 -16.65 -19.54
C VAL A 53 -6.02 -16.30 -18.85
N ASP A 54 -6.98 -17.23 -18.87
CA ASP A 54 -8.24 -17.11 -18.12
C ASP A 54 -7.90 -17.00 -16.62
N GLU A 55 -8.46 -16.01 -15.92
CA GLU A 55 -8.34 -15.83 -14.47
C GLU A 55 -8.57 -17.16 -13.71
N LYS A 56 -9.46 -18.02 -14.21
CA LYS A 56 -9.79 -19.33 -13.64
C LYS A 56 -8.66 -20.36 -13.70
N THR A 57 -7.63 -20.12 -14.52
CA THR A 57 -6.51 -21.04 -14.75
C THR A 57 -5.18 -20.54 -14.17
N ARG A 58 -5.21 -19.39 -13.47
CA ARG A 58 -4.00 -18.79 -12.91
C ARG A 58 -3.44 -19.65 -11.76
N PRO A 59 -2.15 -20.01 -11.78
CA PRO A 59 -1.52 -20.69 -10.65
C PRO A 59 -1.56 -19.80 -9.41
N LYS A 60 -2.05 -20.35 -8.30
CA LYS A 60 -2.03 -19.65 -7.01
C LYS A 60 -0.61 -19.27 -6.64
N ASP A 61 -0.48 -18.18 -5.90
CA ASP A 61 0.76 -17.87 -5.23
C ASP A 61 1.13 -18.94 -4.21
N ASN A 62 2.42 -19.10 -3.98
CA ASN A 62 2.94 -20.04 -3.00
C ASN A 62 3.94 -19.36 -2.08
N VAL A 63 4.22 -20.01 -0.95
CA VAL A 63 5.04 -19.44 0.12
C VAL A 63 6.43 -19.10 -0.38
N ARG A 64 6.98 -19.93 -1.27
CA ARG A 64 8.32 -19.72 -1.81
C ARG A 64 8.43 -18.38 -2.53
N ARG A 65 7.47 -18.08 -3.41
CA ARG A 65 7.42 -16.81 -4.15
C ARG A 65 7.13 -15.64 -3.23
N ALA A 66 6.13 -15.77 -2.35
CA ALA A 66 5.75 -14.72 -1.41
C ALA A 66 6.92 -14.35 -0.48
N ALA A 67 7.63 -15.33 0.07
CA ALA A 67 8.81 -15.08 0.90
C ALA A 67 9.95 -14.44 0.10
N GLN A 68 10.16 -14.86 -1.16
CA GLN A 68 11.16 -14.22 -2.03
C GLN A 68 10.83 -12.74 -2.28
N ARG A 69 9.55 -12.42 -2.53
CA ARG A 69 9.12 -11.03 -2.71
C ARG A 69 9.29 -10.23 -1.44
N ALA A 70 8.87 -10.77 -0.29
CA ALA A 70 9.04 -10.12 1.00
C ALA A 70 10.51 -9.77 1.28
N LEU A 71 11.47 -10.66 0.95
CA LEU A 71 12.90 -10.40 1.09
C LEU A 71 13.45 -9.28 0.21
N SER A 72 12.70 -8.75 -0.76
CA SER A 72 13.09 -7.52 -1.47
C SER A 72 13.07 -6.28 -0.56
N LEU A 73 12.34 -6.34 0.56
CA LEU A 73 12.27 -5.30 1.60
C LEU A 73 13.18 -5.60 2.78
N LYS A 74 14.12 -6.55 2.66
CA LYS A 74 14.99 -7.01 3.76
C LYS A 74 15.78 -5.91 4.47
N ASP A 75 16.05 -4.81 3.77
CA ASP A 75 16.83 -3.69 4.29
C ASP A 75 15.95 -2.69 5.07
N GLU A 76 14.62 -2.78 4.93
CA GLU A 76 13.64 -2.06 5.76
C GLU A 76 13.28 -2.83 7.04
N PHE A 77 13.42 -4.16 7.03
CA PHE A 77 12.96 -5.00 8.13
C PHE A 77 13.90 -4.99 9.35
N PRO A 78 13.34 -4.96 10.57
CA PRO A 78 14.09 -5.29 11.78
C PRO A 78 14.72 -6.69 11.68
N PRO A 79 15.90 -6.93 12.30
CA PRO A 79 16.62 -8.20 12.19
C PRO A 79 15.77 -9.44 12.46
N LYS A 80 14.94 -9.40 13.51
CA LYS A 80 14.04 -10.51 13.87
C LYS A 80 13.05 -10.88 12.76
N ILE A 81 12.48 -9.89 12.07
CA ILE A 81 11.51 -10.12 10.98
C ILE A 81 12.25 -10.64 9.75
N LYS A 82 13.40 -10.04 9.42
CA LYS A 82 14.27 -10.47 8.33
C LYS A 82 14.68 -11.94 8.48
N ASP A 83 15.19 -12.33 9.66
CA ASP A 83 15.67 -13.69 9.91
C ASP A 83 14.54 -14.73 9.83
N GLU A 84 13.35 -14.39 10.34
CA GLU A 84 12.16 -15.25 10.22
C GLU A 84 11.77 -15.46 8.75
N ILE A 85 11.75 -14.41 7.93
CA ILE A 85 11.41 -14.52 6.51
C ILE A 85 12.49 -15.32 5.75
N VAL A 86 13.78 -15.14 6.08
CA VAL A 86 14.87 -15.96 5.50
C VAL A 86 14.68 -17.43 5.85
N SER A 87 14.36 -17.75 7.11
CA SER A 87 14.07 -19.13 7.54
C SER A 87 12.89 -19.73 6.79
N ILE A 88 11.78 -18.99 6.69
CA ILE A 88 10.59 -19.41 5.92
C ILE A 88 10.96 -19.66 4.46
N ARG A 89 11.74 -18.77 3.84
CA ARG A 89 12.17 -18.89 2.44
C ARG A 89 12.97 -20.19 2.19
N GLN A 90 13.84 -20.57 3.12
CA GLN A 90 14.63 -21.80 3.05
C GLN A 90 13.75 -23.05 3.20
N LEU A 91 12.81 -23.05 4.15
CA LEU A 91 11.86 -24.15 4.33
C LEU A 91 10.93 -24.31 3.13
N ALA A 92 10.49 -23.19 2.54
CA ALA A 92 9.61 -23.15 1.39
C ALA A 92 10.26 -23.68 0.09
N GLU A 93 11.58 -23.87 0.02
CA GLU A 93 12.20 -24.61 -1.11
C GLU A 93 11.76 -26.07 -1.15
N LYS A 94 11.57 -26.68 0.03
CA LYS A 94 11.15 -28.07 0.16
C LYS A 94 9.63 -28.21 0.26
N GLN A 95 8.96 -27.17 0.74
CA GLN A 95 7.52 -27.16 1.02
C GLN A 95 6.86 -25.88 0.47
N PRO A 96 6.86 -25.67 -0.86
CA PRO A 96 6.45 -24.40 -1.46
C PRO A 96 4.99 -24.03 -1.18
N ASP A 97 4.13 -25.01 -0.97
CA ASP A 97 2.68 -24.84 -0.79
C ASP A 97 2.21 -25.03 0.67
N SER A 98 3.11 -25.03 1.65
CA SER A 98 2.75 -25.22 3.08
C SER A 98 1.87 -24.07 3.60
N PRO A 99 0.64 -24.35 4.04
CA PRO A 99 -0.23 -23.33 4.66
C PRO A 99 0.37 -22.77 5.95
N GLU A 100 1.06 -23.59 6.74
CA GLU A 100 1.68 -23.18 8.00
C GLU A 100 2.79 -22.16 7.78
N LEU A 101 3.64 -22.39 6.77
CA LEU A 101 4.67 -21.42 6.39
C LEU A 101 4.06 -20.13 5.82
N LEU A 102 2.93 -20.21 5.11
CA LEU A 102 2.22 -19.02 4.62
C LEU A 102 1.69 -18.17 5.79
N VAL A 103 1.05 -18.80 6.78
CA VAL A 103 0.54 -18.12 7.98
C VAL A 103 1.67 -17.46 8.75
N ARG A 104 2.82 -18.15 8.91
CA ARG A 104 4.01 -17.58 9.53
C ARG A 104 4.53 -16.37 8.77
N LEU A 105 4.59 -16.44 7.44
CA LEU A 105 5.03 -15.34 6.58
C LEU A 105 4.10 -14.13 6.72
N LYS A 106 2.79 -14.34 6.57
CA LYS A 106 1.77 -13.30 6.73
C LYS A 106 1.89 -12.60 8.08
N LYS A 107 2.06 -13.36 9.17
CA LYS A 107 2.25 -12.80 10.51
C LYS A 107 3.53 -11.98 10.64
N ALA A 108 4.65 -12.45 10.09
CA ALA A 108 5.92 -11.73 10.13
C ALA A 108 5.82 -10.39 9.37
N VAL A 109 5.21 -10.41 8.18
CA VAL A 109 4.98 -9.23 7.35
C VAL A 109 3.98 -8.27 8.01
N LEU A 110 2.85 -8.77 8.52
CA LEU A 110 1.83 -7.98 9.20
C LEU A 110 2.41 -7.16 10.36
N ASN A 111 3.25 -7.78 11.20
CA ASN A 111 3.85 -7.12 12.36
C ASN A 111 4.81 -5.96 11.98
N PHE A 112 5.30 -5.91 10.75
CA PHE A 112 6.10 -4.78 10.26
C PHE A 112 5.22 -3.60 9.81
N PHE A 113 4.11 -3.91 9.12
CA PHE A 113 3.25 -2.90 8.53
C PHE A 113 2.15 -2.40 9.49
N GLN A 114 1.83 -3.14 10.55
CA GLN A 114 0.78 -2.76 11.50
C GLN A 114 1.14 -3.14 12.94
N SER A 115 0.88 -2.21 13.85
CA SER A 115 1.05 -2.43 15.29
C SER A 115 -0.10 -3.28 15.85
N ASN A 116 0.17 -4.00 16.95
CA ASN A 116 -0.87 -4.77 17.65
C ASN A 116 -2.04 -3.89 18.11
N LEU A 117 -1.76 -2.64 18.49
CA LEU A 117 -2.79 -1.68 18.84
C LEU A 117 -3.71 -1.45 17.64
N SER A 118 -3.16 -1.04 16.49
CA SER A 118 -3.96 -0.82 15.28
C SER A 118 -4.76 -2.07 14.88
N LEU A 119 -4.18 -3.27 14.93
CA LEU A 119 -4.90 -4.51 14.59
C LEU A 119 -6.15 -4.73 15.46
N SER A 120 -6.13 -4.28 16.72
CA SER A 120 -7.30 -4.38 17.61
C SER A 120 -8.39 -3.34 17.31
N LEU A 121 -8.05 -2.25 16.60
CA LEU A 121 -8.97 -1.16 16.28
C LEU A 121 -9.79 -1.40 15.01
N LEU A 122 -9.43 -2.40 14.19
CA LEU A 122 -9.88 -2.50 12.81
C LEU A 122 -10.50 -3.86 12.51
N LYS A 123 -11.50 -3.87 11.63
CA LYS A 123 -12.01 -5.09 10.98
C LYS A 123 -12.26 -4.81 9.50
N LYS A 124 -12.15 -5.86 8.67
CA LYS A 124 -12.54 -5.80 7.27
C LYS A 124 -14.01 -6.15 7.15
N ASP A 125 -14.73 -5.41 6.33
CA ASP A 125 -16.15 -5.64 6.08
C ASP A 125 -16.50 -5.43 4.61
N HIS A 126 -17.64 -5.96 4.19
CA HIS A 126 -18.18 -5.71 2.86
C HIS A 126 -18.99 -4.42 2.86
N ILE A 127 -18.61 -3.47 2.01
CA ILE A 127 -19.22 -2.15 1.97
C ILE A 127 -20.25 -2.10 0.84
N ALA A 128 -21.54 -2.12 1.23
CA ALA A 128 -22.65 -2.17 0.28
C ALA A 128 -22.64 -1.02 -0.74
N SER A 129 -22.27 0.19 -0.32
CA SER A 129 -22.17 1.37 -1.20
C SER A 129 -21.03 1.28 -2.22
N LYS A 130 -20.07 0.36 -2.05
CA LYS A 130 -18.88 0.20 -2.90
C LYS A 130 -18.88 -1.12 -3.66
N ALA A 131 -20.02 -1.42 -4.29
CA ALA A 131 -20.27 -2.66 -5.02
C ALA A 131 -19.99 -3.93 -4.18
N ASN A 132 -20.24 -3.85 -2.86
CA ASN A 132 -19.95 -4.91 -1.90
C ASN A 132 -18.46 -5.31 -1.83
N GLY A 133 -17.56 -4.40 -2.20
CA GLY A 133 -16.12 -4.56 -2.06
C GLY A 133 -15.68 -4.59 -0.61
N ILE A 134 -14.47 -5.09 -0.36
CA ILE A 134 -13.86 -5.07 0.98
C ILE A 134 -13.48 -3.63 1.33
N GLY A 135 -13.87 -3.19 2.52
CA GLY A 135 -13.42 -1.96 3.17
C GLY A 135 -12.86 -2.22 4.56
N VAL A 136 -12.37 -1.18 5.21
CA VAL A 136 -11.90 -1.21 6.60
C VAL A 136 -12.84 -0.36 7.43
N VAL A 137 -13.32 -0.92 8.54
CA VAL A 137 -14.21 -0.25 9.49
C VAL A 137 -13.62 -0.34 10.89
N ALA A 138 -13.91 0.66 11.70
CA ALA A 138 -13.48 0.73 13.09
C ALA A 138 -14.20 -0.35 13.92
N ALA A 139 -13.43 -1.24 14.56
CA ALA A 139 -13.96 -2.24 15.49
C ALA A 139 -14.34 -1.62 16.86
N GLN A 140 -13.76 -0.47 17.17
CA GLN A 140 -13.97 0.34 18.36
C GLN A 140 -13.66 1.81 18.02
N ASP A 141 -14.01 2.75 18.89
CA ASP A 141 -13.66 4.16 18.70
C ASP A 141 -12.13 4.33 18.55
N ILE A 142 -11.73 5.10 17.53
CA ILE A 142 -10.34 5.41 17.21
C ILE A 142 -10.11 6.90 17.44
N PRO A 143 -9.20 7.30 18.35
CA PRO A 143 -8.86 8.70 18.54
C PRO A 143 -8.24 9.32 17.29
N ALA A 144 -8.39 10.64 17.13
CA ALA A 144 -7.64 11.41 16.15
C ALA A 144 -6.12 11.19 16.29
N PHE A 145 -5.41 11.28 15.17
CA PHE A 145 -3.95 11.11 15.07
C PHE A 145 -3.44 9.72 15.48
N THR A 146 -4.27 8.69 15.28
CA THR A 146 -3.88 7.30 15.47
C THR A 146 -3.33 6.73 14.17
N VAL A 147 -2.11 6.18 14.20
CA VAL A 147 -1.54 5.47 13.04
C VAL A 147 -2.30 4.16 12.82
N ILE A 148 -2.96 4.08 11.67
CA ILE A 148 -3.75 2.93 11.23
C ILE A 148 -2.85 1.84 10.65
N GLY A 149 -1.77 2.21 9.97
CA GLY A 149 -0.82 1.24 9.44
C GLY A 149 0.04 1.83 8.36
N VAL A 150 1.17 1.19 8.11
CA VAL A 150 2.07 1.51 7.02
C VAL A 150 1.49 0.90 5.74
N TYR A 151 1.45 1.67 4.65
CA TYR A 151 1.03 1.12 3.36
C TYR A 151 2.05 0.07 2.88
N PRO A 152 1.63 -1.21 2.75
CA PRO A 152 2.53 -2.23 2.24
C PRO A 152 2.72 -2.03 0.75
N GLY A 153 3.81 -2.58 0.22
CA GLY A 153 4.04 -2.56 -1.21
C GLY A 153 5.50 -2.65 -1.54
N TYR A 154 5.75 -3.04 -2.78
CA TYR A 154 7.07 -3.11 -3.33
C TYR A 154 7.29 -1.97 -4.32
N MET A 155 8.55 -1.53 -4.45
CA MET A 155 8.92 -0.52 -5.44
C MET A 155 8.63 -1.01 -6.86
N ASP A 156 7.61 -0.44 -7.47
CA ASP A 156 7.19 -0.58 -8.85
C ASP A 156 7.19 0.81 -9.50
N ALA A 157 8.36 1.22 -10.01
CA ALA A 157 8.57 2.49 -10.68
C ALA A 157 7.69 2.69 -11.94
N LEU A 158 6.97 1.65 -12.37
CA LEU A 158 6.05 1.73 -13.49
C LEU A 158 4.60 1.89 -13.04
N SER A 159 4.28 1.73 -11.76
CA SER A 159 2.90 1.64 -11.27
C SER A 159 2.07 2.88 -11.61
N GLY A 160 2.64 4.09 -11.52
CA GLY A 160 2.00 5.35 -11.94
C GLY A 160 2.03 5.63 -13.45
N GLU A 161 3.03 5.12 -14.17
CA GLU A 161 3.21 5.39 -15.62
C GLU A 161 2.44 4.41 -16.52
N GLN A 162 2.06 3.24 -15.99
CA GLN A 162 1.32 2.19 -16.72
C GLN A 162 -0.01 2.67 -17.30
N ALA A 163 -0.71 3.58 -16.60
CA ALA A 163 -2.00 4.12 -17.03
C ALA A 163 -1.90 4.94 -18.33
N LYS A 164 -0.81 5.72 -18.49
CA LYS A 164 -0.62 6.69 -19.57
C LYS A 164 -0.45 6.05 -20.96
N ILE A 165 -0.31 4.73 -21.02
CA ILE A 165 0.10 3.96 -22.20
C ILE A 165 -0.81 2.74 -22.45
N GLY A 166 -1.95 2.66 -21.77
CA GLY A 166 -2.96 1.63 -22.01
C GLY A 166 -2.74 0.27 -21.30
N ARG A 167 -1.93 0.22 -20.23
CA ARG A 167 -1.94 -0.94 -19.31
C ARG A 167 -2.98 -0.74 -18.21
N PRO A 168 -3.60 -1.81 -17.69
CA PRO A 168 -4.50 -1.71 -16.54
C PRO A 168 -3.80 -1.01 -15.39
N VAL A 169 -4.46 -0.02 -14.78
CA VAL A 169 -3.93 0.69 -13.62
C VAL A 169 -3.89 -0.28 -12.44
N PRO A 170 -2.75 -0.42 -11.73
CA PRO A 170 -2.74 -1.12 -10.46
C PRO A 170 -3.62 -0.36 -9.47
N LYS A 171 -4.74 -0.97 -9.07
CA LYS A 171 -5.72 -0.42 -8.12
C LYS A 171 -5.09 -0.11 -6.77
N TYR A 172 -4.09 -0.89 -6.37
CA TYR A 172 -3.43 -0.80 -5.07
C TYR A 172 -2.01 -0.26 -5.17
N ALA A 173 -1.84 0.77 -6.01
CA ALA A 173 -0.61 1.53 -6.11
C ALA A 173 -0.69 2.83 -5.31
N LEU A 174 0.41 3.16 -4.64
CA LEU A 174 0.62 4.41 -3.92
C LEU A 174 2.00 4.94 -4.32
N MET A 175 2.04 6.03 -5.10
CA MET A 175 3.28 6.57 -5.66
C MET A 175 4.05 5.49 -6.44
N ASP A 176 5.27 5.15 -6.02
CA ASP A 176 6.10 4.09 -6.61
C ASP A 176 5.90 2.72 -5.94
N LEU A 177 4.96 2.58 -4.99
CA LEU A 177 4.69 1.33 -4.29
C LEU A 177 3.48 0.63 -4.91
N ASN A 178 3.59 -0.68 -5.13
CA ASN A 178 2.49 -1.53 -5.55
C ASN A 178 2.38 -2.75 -4.63
N CYS A 179 1.17 -3.04 -4.14
CA CYS A 179 0.90 -4.20 -3.29
C CYS A 179 -0.03 -5.23 -3.90
N ALA A 180 -0.35 -5.10 -5.19
CA ALA A 180 -1.16 -6.07 -5.92
C ALA A 180 -0.48 -6.55 -7.20
N ASP A 181 -0.91 -7.71 -7.68
CA ASP A 181 -0.52 -8.20 -8.98
C ASP A 181 -1.32 -7.52 -10.12
N TYR A 182 -1.03 -7.93 -11.36
CA TYR A 182 -1.64 -7.38 -12.57
C TYR A 182 -3.18 -7.43 -12.60
N TYR A 183 -3.79 -8.39 -11.89
CA TYR A 183 -5.24 -8.56 -11.83
C TYR A 183 -5.86 -7.79 -10.65
N ASN A 184 -5.06 -6.96 -9.96
CA ASN A 184 -5.46 -6.27 -8.75
C ASN A 184 -5.82 -7.21 -7.60
N ASP A 185 -5.19 -8.39 -7.54
CA ASP A 185 -5.20 -9.18 -6.32
C ASP A 185 -4.05 -8.73 -5.42
N VAL A 186 -4.36 -8.32 -4.20
CA VAL A 186 -3.36 -7.97 -3.18
C VAL A 186 -2.45 -9.18 -2.95
N PHE A 187 -1.14 -8.96 -2.94
CA PHE A 187 -0.18 -10.05 -2.73
C PHE A 187 -0.48 -10.80 -1.43
N VAL A 188 -0.37 -12.12 -1.48
CA VAL A 188 -0.86 -13.00 -0.40
C VAL A 188 -0.25 -12.66 0.97
N GLU A 189 1.01 -12.25 1.01
CA GLU A 189 1.74 -11.83 2.20
C GLU A 189 1.21 -10.52 2.82
N PHE A 190 0.53 -9.68 2.04
CA PHE A 190 -0.10 -8.43 2.48
C PHE A 190 -1.61 -8.59 2.72
N ALA A 191 -2.20 -9.73 2.37
CA ALA A 191 -3.65 -9.94 2.41
C ALA A 191 -4.28 -9.76 3.81
N ASP A 192 -3.49 -9.92 4.87
CA ASP A 192 -3.95 -9.76 6.26
C ASP A 192 -3.75 -8.32 6.78
N THR A 193 -3.05 -7.46 6.02
CA THR A 193 -2.92 -6.03 6.35
C THR A 193 -4.21 -5.27 6.02
N PHE A 194 -4.39 -4.08 6.59
CA PHE A 194 -5.60 -3.27 6.40
C PHE A 194 -5.40 -2.11 5.41
N ALA A 195 -4.21 -1.50 5.35
CA ALA A 195 -3.98 -0.27 4.58
C ALA A 195 -4.39 -0.35 3.09
N PRO A 196 -4.15 -1.46 2.34
CA PRO A 196 -4.60 -1.57 0.95
C PRO A 196 -6.13 -1.56 0.78
N PHE A 197 -6.88 -1.89 1.84
CA PHE A 197 -8.32 -2.07 1.81
C PHE A 197 -9.07 -0.84 2.34
N ILE A 198 -8.37 0.22 2.73
CA ILE A 198 -8.99 1.50 3.11
C ILE A 198 -9.45 2.18 1.82
N ASN A 199 -10.75 2.44 1.72
CA ASN A 199 -11.37 2.93 0.48
C ASN A 199 -11.26 4.45 0.33
N GLU A 200 -11.46 4.91 -0.90
CA GLU A 200 -11.76 6.31 -1.18
C GLU A 200 -13.21 6.66 -0.75
N PRO A 201 -13.48 7.92 -0.33
CA PRO A 201 -14.84 8.39 -0.11
C PRO A 201 -15.70 8.33 -1.39
N ASN A 202 -16.96 7.94 -1.25
CA ASN A 202 -18.01 8.19 -2.25
C ASN A 202 -18.39 9.69 -2.28
N GLU A 203 -19.23 10.10 -3.24
CA GLU A 203 -19.67 11.50 -3.41
C GLU A 203 -20.22 12.18 -2.14
N SER A 204 -20.92 11.40 -1.29
CA SER A 204 -21.52 11.88 -0.04
C SER A 204 -20.64 11.68 1.20
N GLU A 205 -19.46 11.08 1.04
CA GLU A 205 -18.54 10.76 2.13
C GLU A 205 -17.37 11.76 2.18
N THR A 206 -16.65 11.78 3.30
CA THR A 206 -15.40 12.54 3.45
C THR A 206 -14.36 11.66 4.13
N SER A 207 -13.10 11.92 3.81
CA SER A 207 -11.93 11.28 4.37
C SER A 207 -11.88 11.55 5.87
N ASN A 208 -11.52 10.49 6.61
CA ASN A 208 -11.22 10.55 8.02
C ASN A 208 -9.79 10.07 8.32
N CYS A 209 -9.04 9.72 7.27
CA CYS A 209 -7.65 9.35 7.29
C CYS A 209 -6.83 10.19 6.29
N ALA A 210 -5.51 10.21 6.49
CA ALA A 210 -4.55 10.87 5.61
C ALA A 210 -3.26 10.06 5.48
N TRP A 211 -2.44 10.43 4.50
CA TRP A 211 -1.06 9.95 4.38
C TRP A 211 -0.12 10.75 5.27
N ILE A 212 0.82 10.07 5.92
CA ILE A 212 1.92 10.68 6.70
C ILE A 212 3.24 9.97 6.41
N GLN A 213 4.32 10.73 6.21
CA GLN A 213 5.69 10.22 6.19
C GLN A 213 6.24 10.24 7.62
N GLU A 214 6.18 9.10 8.30
CA GLU A 214 6.75 8.99 9.65
C GLU A 214 8.29 9.10 9.59
N PRO A 215 8.96 9.86 10.48
CA PRO A 215 10.41 10.12 10.35
C PRO A 215 11.31 8.89 10.49
N HIS A 216 10.83 7.83 11.14
CA HIS A 216 11.57 6.58 11.32
C HIS A 216 11.37 5.59 10.15
N ARG A 217 10.54 5.94 9.17
CA ARG A 217 10.31 5.14 7.96
C ARG A 217 11.24 5.60 6.85
N VAL A 218 11.57 4.68 5.96
CA VAL A 218 12.30 5.02 4.73
C VAL A 218 11.47 6.02 3.92
N GLU A 219 12.14 6.95 3.24
CA GLU A 219 11.50 7.92 2.36
C GLU A 219 10.59 7.24 1.34
N GLY A 220 9.36 7.75 1.18
CA GLY A 220 8.33 7.18 0.30
C GLY A 220 7.50 6.06 0.93
N ARG A 221 7.89 5.54 2.10
CA ARG A 221 7.08 4.57 2.87
C ARG A 221 6.09 5.32 3.76
N LEU A 222 4.88 5.52 3.23
CA LEU A 222 3.81 6.27 3.89
C LEU A 222 3.00 5.40 4.86
N SER A 223 2.57 6.01 5.95
CA SER A 223 1.59 5.48 6.87
C SER A 223 0.25 6.18 6.69
N ILE A 224 -0.82 5.49 7.09
CA ILE A 224 -2.17 6.03 7.17
C ILE A 224 -2.42 6.42 8.62
N ILE A 225 -2.90 7.64 8.84
CA ILE A 225 -3.20 8.19 10.16
C ILE A 225 -4.61 8.79 10.17
N SER A 226 -5.36 8.63 11.27
CA SER A 226 -6.66 9.30 11.43
C SER A 226 -6.48 10.81 11.61
N VAL A 227 -7.36 11.62 11.01
CA VAL A 227 -7.32 13.10 11.13
C VAL A 227 -8.35 13.65 12.11
N LYS A 228 -9.29 12.80 12.51
CA LYS A 228 -10.36 13.07 13.47
C LYS A 228 -10.69 11.79 14.23
N ASP A 229 -11.48 11.91 15.29
CA ASP A 229 -12.02 10.74 15.96
C ASP A 229 -12.93 9.96 15.00
N ILE A 230 -12.77 8.64 14.96
CA ILE A 230 -13.56 7.72 14.13
C ILE A 230 -14.39 6.86 15.07
N LYS A 231 -15.69 6.79 14.85
CA LYS A 231 -16.59 6.01 15.71
C LYS A 231 -16.56 4.54 15.35
N LYS A 232 -16.82 3.70 16.34
CA LYS A 232 -17.05 2.27 16.10
C LYS A 232 -18.07 2.08 14.96
N ASP A 233 -17.77 1.12 14.08
CA ASP A 233 -18.51 0.76 12.88
C ASP A 233 -18.49 1.81 11.75
N GLU A 234 -17.77 2.93 11.91
CA GLU A 234 -17.49 3.88 10.83
C GLU A 234 -16.41 3.32 9.88
N GLU A 235 -16.57 3.54 8.57
CA GLU A 235 -15.58 3.17 7.55
C GLU A 235 -14.39 4.13 7.61
N LEU A 236 -13.18 3.60 7.52
CA LEU A 236 -11.98 4.38 7.33
C LEU A 236 -11.86 4.76 5.85
N LEU A 237 -11.70 6.04 5.58
CA LEU A 237 -11.72 6.63 4.25
C LEU A 237 -10.53 7.57 4.04
N ILE A 238 -9.91 7.48 2.86
CA ILE A 238 -8.78 8.31 2.47
C ILE A 238 -8.88 8.70 0.98
N GLY A 239 -8.73 9.98 0.67
CA GLY A 239 -8.63 10.45 -0.71
C GLY A 239 -7.41 9.82 -1.41
N TYR A 240 -7.63 9.14 -2.52
CA TYR A 240 -6.55 8.51 -3.30
C TYR A 240 -5.79 9.50 -4.19
N GLY A 241 -6.29 10.73 -4.30
CA GLY A 241 -5.65 11.82 -5.04
C GLY A 241 -6.15 11.93 -6.50
N PRO A 242 -5.81 13.04 -7.17
CA PRO A 242 -6.50 13.47 -8.40
C PRO A 242 -6.31 12.52 -9.59
N LEU A 243 -5.24 11.72 -9.62
CA LEU A 243 -4.93 10.82 -10.74
C LEU A 243 -5.62 9.46 -10.65
N TYR A 244 -6.33 9.17 -9.55
CA TYR A 244 -7.01 7.89 -9.39
C TYR A 244 -8.20 7.75 -10.37
N PRO A 245 -8.31 6.64 -11.12
CA PRO A 245 -9.41 6.43 -12.07
C PRO A 245 -10.73 6.20 -11.33
N ARG A 246 -11.78 6.94 -11.71
CA ARG A 246 -13.10 6.88 -11.06
C ARG A 246 -14.22 6.64 -12.06
N SER A 247 -15.26 5.95 -11.61
CA SER A 247 -16.53 5.80 -12.32
C SER A 247 -17.59 6.81 -11.86
N TYR A 248 -17.22 7.73 -10.97
CA TYR A 248 -18.09 8.74 -10.36
C TYR A 248 -17.40 10.13 -10.40
N PRO A 249 -18.17 11.23 -10.37
CA PRO A 249 -17.66 12.59 -10.21
C PRO A 249 -16.60 12.69 -9.10
N PHE A 250 -15.42 13.17 -9.48
CA PHE A 250 -14.35 13.38 -8.53
C PHE A 250 -14.64 14.60 -7.65
N ARG A 251 -14.74 14.38 -6.33
CA ARG A 251 -14.66 15.43 -5.33
C ARG A 251 -13.27 15.36 -4.70
N TYR A 252 -12.53 16.45 -4.77
CA TYR A 252 -11.24 16.54 -4.09
C TYR A 252 -11.50 16.63 -2.58
N ASP A 253 -10.91 15.72 -1.83
CA ASP A 253 -11.09 15.62 -0.39
C ASP A 253 -9.85 14.92 0.18
N ALA A 254 -8.82 15.71 0.45
CA ALA A 254 -7.52 15.19 0.87
C ALA A 254 -7.04 15.92 2.11
N TYR A 255 -6.38 15.17 2.99
CA TYR A 255 -5.65 15.69 4.12
C TYR A 255 -4.17 15.43 3.89
N ALA A 256 -3.33 16.40 4.23
CA ALA A 256 -1.89 16.30 4.08
C ALA A 256 -1.16 16.74 5.35
N PHE A 257 -0.25 15.90 5.82
CA PHE A 257 0.67 16.22 6.90
C PHE A 257 1.97 16.76 6.32
N HIS A 258 2.27 18.02 6.61
CA HIS A 258 3.52 18.66 6.21
C HIS A 258 4.44 18.81 7.41
N PRO A 259 5.71 18.36 7.35
CA PRO A 259 6.65 18.57 8.45
C PRO A 259 6.83 20.07 8.70
N VAL A 260 6.96 20.45 9.96
CA VAL A 260 7.24 21.85 10.35
C VAL A 260 8.74 22.04 10.46
N ASP A 261 9.27 23.01 9.72
CA ASP A 261 10.70 23.34 9.73
C ASP A 261 11.21 23.65 11.15
N GLY A 262 12.33 23.05 11.54
CA GLY A 262 12.96 23.25 12.85
C GLY A 262 12.35 22.43 13.99
N TYR A 263 11.41 21.52 13.70
CA TYR A 263 10.81 20.59 14.66
C TYR A 263 10.96 19.14 14.20
N GLU A 264 12.20 18.68 14.04
CA GLU A 264 12.51 17.30 13.64
C GLU A 264 12.53 16.33 14.83
N ASN A 265 12.76 16.84 16.05
CA ASN A 265 12.84 16.02 17.26
C ASN A 265 12.38 16.74 18.55
N PRO A 266 11.18 16.43 19.08
CA PRO A 266 10.20 15.51 18.51
C PRO A 266 9.58 16.08 17.22
N PRO A 267 9.20 15.23 16.26
CA PRO A 267 8.66 15.67 14.99
C PRO A 267 7.29 16.35 15.18
N CYS A 268 7.10 17.46 14.48
CA CYS A 268 5.85 18.21 14.39
C CYS A 268 5.39 18.31 12.93
N PHE A 269 4.07 18.23 12.73
CA PHE A 269 3.44 18.32 11.43
C PHE A 269 2.32 19.37 11.44
N ALA A 270 2.18 20.12 10.37
CA ALA A 270 0.99 20.90 10.06
C ALA A 270 0.01 20.04 9.25
N LEU A 271 -1.20 19.87 9.75
CA LEU A 271 -2.28 19.20 9.04
C LEU A 271 -3.06 20.22 8.20
N TRP A 272 -3.13 19.98 6.91
CA TRP A 272 -3.89 20.78 5.95
C TRP A 272 -5.03 19.97 5.36
N TYR A 273 -6.19 20.59 5.21
CA TYR A 273 -7.33 20.06 4.48
C TYR A 273 -7.39 20.73 3.10
N TRP A 274 -7.56 19.91 2.06
CA TRP A 274 -7.63 20.34 0.69
C TRP A 274 -8.99 19.92 0.13
N PRO A 275 -9.95 20.85 -0.03
CA PRO A 275 -11.25 20.59 -0.64
C PRO A 275 -11.22 20.69 -2.18
N THR A 276 -10.12 21.24 -2.74
CA THR A 276 -9.87 21.37 -4.18
C THR A 276 -8.38 21.15 -4.49
N THR A 277 -8.01 21.13 -5.77
CA THR A 277 -6.59 21.13 -6.19
C THR A 277 -5.91 22.49 -6.06
N GLU A 278 -6.66 23.55 -5.76
CA GLU A 278 -6.17 24.92 -5.73
C GLU A 278 -5.60 25.26 -4.34
N GLU A 279 -4.33 25.68 -4.29
CA GLU A 279 -3.63 26.01 -3.04
C GLU A 279 -4.34 27.07 -2.19
N LYS A 280 -4.98 28.05 -2.83
CA LYS A 280 -5.74 29.10 -2.15
C LYS A 280 -6.95 28.58 -1.34
N ASP A 281 -7.44 27.39 -1.67
CA ASP A 281 -8.58 26.76 -1.01
C ASP A 281 -8.11 25.83 0.13
N ALA A 282 -6.80 25.68 0.33
CA ALA A 282 -6.25 24.85 1.40
C ALA A 282 -6.52 25.48 2.78
N GLU A 283 -7.01 24.66 3.70
CA GLU A 283 -7.39 25.07 5.04
C GLU A 283 -6.42 24.48 6.06
N PHE A 284 -5.82 25.34 6.87
CA PHE A 284 -5.02 24.89 8.01
C PHE A 284 -5.95 24.29 9.08
N VAL A 285 -5.68 23.06 9.49
CA VAL A 285 -6.50 22.36 10.50
C VAL A 285 -5.88 22.51 11.88
N CYS A 286 -4.65 22.02 12.08
CA CYS A 286 -3.94 22.08 13.35
C CYS A 286 -2.47 21.65 13.21
N TYR A 287 -1.71 21.85 14.29
CA TYR A 287 -0.41 21.19 14.46
C TYR A 287 -0.57 19.85 15.18
N VAL A 288 0.23 18.87 14.79
CA VAL A 288 0.25 17.52 15.33
C VAL A 288 1.68 17.14 15.69
N GLY A 289 1.91 16.88 16.97
CA GLY A 289 3.21 16.52 17.53
C GLY A 289 3.31 15.05 17.87
N TYR A 290 4.51 14.49 17.72
CA TYR A 290 4.79 13.15 18.20
C TYR A 290 5.28 13.18 19.65
N LYS A 291 4.60 12.42 20.52
CA LYS A 291 4.96 12.26 21.93
C LYS A 291 5.73 10.96 22.12
N SER A 292 7.05 11.02 22.01
CA SER A 292 7.95 9.85 22.05
C SER A 292 7.77 8.95 23.26
N GLY A 293 7.51 9.51 24.45
CA GLY A 293 7.28 8.74 25.67
C GLY A 293 6.00 7.89 25.67
N GLU A 294 5.08 8.15 24.75
CA GLU A 294 3.80 7.43 24.61
C GLU A 294 3.63 6.79 23.22
N ASP A 295 4.64 6.89 22.35
CA ASP A 295 4.63 6.41 20.96
C ASP A 295 3.34 6.77 20.21
N LYS A 296 2.95 8.05 20.27
CA LYS A 296 1.69 8.52 19.67
C LYS A 296 1.77 9.95 19.15
N TYR A 297 0.96 10.23 18.14
CA TYR A 297 0.72 11.59 17.67
C TYR A 297 -0.43 12.21 18.45
N VAL A 298 -0.33 13.51 18.72
CA VAL A 298 -1.34 14.28 19.44
C VAL A 298 -1.44 15.68 18.84
N TYR A 299 -2.59 16.31 19.02
CA TYR A 299 -2.72 17.74 18.79
C TYR A 299 -1.66 18.52 19.57
N TRP A 300 -0.89 19.35 18.87
CA TRP A 300 0.11 20.23 19.43
C TRP A 300 -0.50 21.62 19.63
N LYS A 301 -0.76 21.98 20.90
CA LYS A 301 -1.18 23.34 21.26
C LYS A 301 -0.07 24.34 21.01
N THR A 302 -0.35 25.36 20.20
CA THR A 302 0.59 26.49 20.01
C THR A 302 0.68 27.34 21.27
N LYS A 303 1.74 28.13 21.41
CA LYS A 303 1.91 29.04 22.57
C LYS A 303 0.75 30.03 22.69
N ASP A 304 0.29 30.55 21.56
CA ASP A 304 -0.81 31.52 21.51
C ASP A 304 -2.13 30.92 22.03
N GLU A 305 -2.37 29.62 21.79
CA GLU A 305 -3.54 28.89 22.32
C GLU A 305 -3.39 28.52 23.80
N VAL A 306 -2.16 28.43 24.33
CA VAL A 306 -1.89 28.21 25.75
C VAL A 306 -2.06 29.50 26.56
N GLU A 307 -1.71 30.64 25.99
CA GLU A 307 -1.84 31.95 26.65
C GLU A 307 -3.29 32.47 26.69
N GLN A 308 -4.19 31.90 25.88
CA GLN A 308 -5.61 32.26 25.80
C GLN A 308 -6.54 31.30 26.56
N ALA A 309 -6.03 30.20 27.14
CA ALA A 309 -6.80 29.17 27.84
C ALA A 309 -6.65 29.26 29.37
#